data_AF-A0A834EAV2-F1
#
_entry.id   AF-A0A834EAV2-F1
#
_cell.length_a   1.000
_cell.length_b   1.000
_cell.length_c   1.000
_cell.angle_alpha   90.00
_cell.angle_beta   90.00
_cell.angle_gamma   90.00
#
_symmetry.space_group_name_H-M   'P 1'
#
loop_
_entity.id
_entity.type
_entity.pdbx_description
1 polymer ?
#
loop_
_entity_poly.entity_id
_entity_poly.type
_entity_poly.pdbx_seq_one_letter_code
_entity_poly.pdbx_strand_id
1 'polypeptide(L)'
;MEKHINTFLQNVQILLEAASYLEQIEKENKKCEHGYASTFPSMPSPRLQHSKPPRRLSRAQKHSSGSSNTSTANRSTHNELEKNRRAHLRLCLERLKVLIPLGPDCTRHTTLGLLNKAKAHIKKLEEAERKSQHQLENLEREQRFLKRRLEQLQGPQEMERIRMDSIGSTISSDRSDSERD
;
A
#
# COMPACT_ATOMS: atom_id res chain seq x y z
N MET A 1 -25.61 -20.38 -19.33
CA MET A 1 -24.73 -20.80 -18.21
C MET A 1 -24.05 -22.14 -18.46
N GLU A 2 -24.74 -23.15 -18.98
CA GLU A 2 -24.20 -24.50 -19.23
C GLU A 2 -22.94 -24.56 -20.11
N LYS A 3 -22.85 -23.75 -21.18
CA LYS A 3 -21.68 -23.73 -22.07
C LYS A 3 -20.38 -23.33 -21.35
N HIS A 4 -20.44 -22.36 -20.42
CA HIS A 4 -19.28 -21.93 -19.63
C HIS A 4 -18.85 -22.99 -18.61
N ILE A 5 -19.82 -23.71 -18.03
CA ILE A 5 -19.56 -24.81 -17.10
C ILE A 5 -18.86 -25.95 -17.84
N ASN A 6 -19.30 -26.30 -19.04
CA ASN A 6 -18.67 -27.33 -19.86
C ASN A 6 -17.23 -26.97 -20.26
N THR A 7 -16.96 -25.72 -20.67
CA THR A 7 -15.59 -25.28 -20.96
C THR A 7 -14.70 -25.31 -19.72
N PHE A 8 -15.23 -24.91 -18.55
CA PHE A 8 -14.49 -24.98 -17.29
C PHE A 8 -14.12 -26.42 -16.93
N LEU A 9 -15.08 -27.34 -17.02
CA LEU A 9 -14.85 -28.77 -16.76
C LEU A 9 -13.84 -29.39 -17.73
N GLN A 10 -13.91 -29.02 -19.02
CA GLN A 10 -12.94 -29.45 -20.03
C GLN A 10 -11.51 -28.97 -19.69
N ASN A 11 -11.36 -27.71 -19.27
CA ASN A 11 -10.06 -27.16 -18.90
C ASN A 11 -9.50 -27.79 -17.62
N VAL A 12 -10.37 -28.10 -16.65
CA VAL A 12 -9.97 -28.82 -15.43
C VAL A 12 -9.52 -30.24 -15.75
N GLN A 13 -10.21 -30.93 -16.66
CA GLN A 13 -9.83 -32.27 -17.10
C GLN A 13 -8.43 -32.28 -17.75
N ILE A 14 -8.16 -31.32 -18.63
CA ILE A 14 -6.85 -31.17 -19.30
C ILE A 14 -5.75 -30.88 -18.26
N LEU A 15 -6.04 -30.06 -17.25
CA LEU A 15 -5.07 -29.73 -16.21
C LEU A 15 -4.75 -30.94 -15.31
N LEU A 16 -5.76 -31.76 -15.01
CA LEU A 16 -5.58 -33.01 -14.26
C LEU A 16 -4.73 -34.02 -15.04
N GLU A 17 -4.98 -34.17 -16.34
CA GLU A 17 -4.20 -35.05 -17.22
C GLU A 17 -2.73 -34.60 -17.32
N ALA A 18 -2.50 -33.29 -17.47
CA ALA A 18 -1.15 -32.72 -17.47
C ALA A 18 -0.42 -32.92 -16.13
N ALA A 19 -1.14 -32.82 -15.00
CA ALA A 19 -0.57 -33.07 -13.67
C ALA A 19 -0.16 -34.53 -13.49
N SER A 20 -0.99 -35.49 -13.91
CA SER A 20 -0.64 -36.91 -13.87
C SER A 20 0.57 -37.24 -14.76
N TYR A 21 0.70 -36.58 -15.91
CA TYR A 21 1.86 -36.75 -16.79
C TYR A 21 3.17 -36.27 -16.14
N LEU A 22 3.16 -35.12 -15.46
CA LEU A 22 4.34 -34.61 -14.73
C LEU A 22 4.72 -35.52 -13.56
N GLU A 23 3.75 -36.02 -12.81
CA GLU A 23 4.00 -36.96 -11.70
C GLU A 23 4.64 -38.27 -12.19
N GLN A 24 4.25 -38.75 -13.37
CA GLN A 24 4.84 -39.94 -13.97
C GLN A 24 6.28 -39.70 -14.45
N ILE A 25 6.56 -38.53 -15.04
CA ILE A 25 7.93 -38.11 -15.39
C ILE A 25 8.81 -37.98 -14.14
N GLU A 26 8.30 -37.38 -13.05
CA GLU A 26 9.04 -37.28 -11.79
C GLU A 26 9.32 -38.66 -11.18
N LYS A 27 8.37 -39.60 -11.27
CA LYS A 27 8.54 -40.97 -10.77
C LYS A 27 9.55 -41.77 -11.60
N GLU A 28 9.60 -41.56 -12.92
CA GLU A 28 10.64 -42.12 -13.78
C GLU A 28 12.03 -41.52 -13.49
N ASN A 29 12.11 -40.21 -13.22
CA ASN A 29 13.36 -39.51 -12.90
C ASN A 29 13.84 -39.74 -11.45
N LYS A 30 12.96 -40.12 -10.51
CA LYS A 30 13.30 -40.47 -9.11
C LYS A 30 14.16 -41.72 -8.95
N LYS A 31 14.37 -42.52 -10.00
CA LYS A 31 15.38 -43.61 -10.00
C LYS A 31 16.82 -43.10 -9.99
N CYS A 32 17.04 -41.80 -10.13
CA CYS A 32 18.37 -41.18 -10.16
C CYS A 32 18.75 -40.41 -8.88
N GLU A 33 18.10 -40.67 -7.74
CA GLU A 33 18.56 -40.11 -6.47
C GLU A 33 19.53 -41.06 -5.74
N HIS A 34 20.50 -40.45 -5.05
CA HIS A 34 21.31 -40.94 -3.93
C HIS A 34 22.80 -41.18 -4.20
N GLY A 35 23.58 -40.14 -3.92
CA GLY A 35 25.01 -40.22 -3.65
C GLY A 35 25.43 -39.12 -2.67
N TYR A 36 25.29 -39.41 -1.37
CA TYR A 36 25.97 -38.78 -0.21
C TYR A 36 25.49 -37.35 0.16
N ALA A 37 24.59 -37.12 1.14
CA ALA A 37 24.83 -37.13 2.61
C ALA A 37 26.14 -36.42 3.03
N SER A 38 26.29 -35.67 4.13
CA SER A 38 25.44 -35.05 5.17
C SER A 38 26.44 -34.36 6.13
N THR A 39 25.98 -33.41 6.94
CA THR A 39 26.60 -32.81 8.15
C THR A 39 27.78 -31.83 7.99
N PHE A 40 27.48 -30.57 8.33
CA PHE A 40 28.41 -29.66 9.01
C PHE A 40 28.74 -30.20 10.42
N PRO A 41 29.98 -30.01 10.89
CA PRO A 41 30.21 -29.69 12.29
C PRO A 41 31.09 -28.43 12.50
N SER A 42 30.94 -27.91 13.72
CA SER A 42 31.32 -26.60 14.25
C SER A 42 32.82 -26.38 14.56
N MET A 43 33.24 -25.10 14.47
CA MET A 43 34.40 -24.30 14.98
C MET A 43 35.21 -24.85 16.20
N PRO A 44 36.51 -24.46 16.49
CA PRO A 44 37.01 -23.06 16.67
C PRO A 44 38.51 -22.71 16.34
N SER A 45 38.82 -21.40 16.37
CA SER A 45 40.10 -20.62 16.21
C SER A 45 41.23 -21.02 17.22
N PRO A 46 42.50 -20.48 17.29
CA PRO A 46 43.18 -19.33 16.62
C PRO A 46 44.72 -19.49 16.29
N ARG A 47 45.32 -18.64 15.43
CA ARG A 47 46.67 -17.99 15.58
C ARG A 47 47.28 -17.45 14.27
N LEU A 48 47.59 -16.15 14.33
CA LEU A 48 48.76 -15.39 13.84
C LEU A 48 49.57 -15.84 12.60
N GLN A 49 49.64 -14.88 11.67
CA GLN A 49 50.80 -14.38 10.90
C GLN A 49 51.68 -15.38 10.11
N HIS A 50 51.64 -15.29 8.77
CA HIS A 50 52.76 -14.97 7.86
C HIS A 50 52.45 -15.38 6.41
N SER A 51 52.88 -14.51 5.47
CA SER A 51 53.32 -14.76 4.08
C SER A 51 52.50 -15.67 3.12
N LYS A 52 52.23 -15.12 1.91
CA LYS A 52 51.78 -15.75 0.63
C LYS A 52 52.17 -17.25 0.48
N PRO A 53 51.48 -18.14 -0.30
CA PRO A 53 50.87 -17.96 -1.65
C PRO A 53 49.61 -18.91 -1.85
N PRO A 54 49.15 -19.43 -3.02
CA PRO A 54 49.51 -19.25 -4.43
C PRO A 54 48.34 -18.95 -5.40
N ARG A 55 48.71 -18.59 -6.63
CA ARG A 55 47.85 -18.64 -7.82
C ARG A 55 47.24 -20.04 -7.93
N ARG A 56 45.91 -20.17 -8.03
CA ARG A 56 45.26 -21.39 -8.50
C ARG A 56 44.78 -21.21 -9.93
N LEU A 57 45.57 -21.74 -10.86
CA LEU A 57 45.05 -22.31 -12.09
C LEU A 57 44.27 -23.57 -11.72
N SER A 58 42.96 -23.60 -11.99
CA SER A 58 42.22 -24.84 -12.32
C SER A 58 40.79 -24.51 -12.77
N ARG A 59 40.62 -23.91 -13.96
CA ARG A 59 39.40 -24.15 -14.73
C ARG A 59 39.65 -25.39 -15.58
N ALA A 60 39.75 -26.53 -14.93
CA ALA A 60 39.73 -27.82 -15.61
C ALA A 60 38.36 -27.98 -16.25
N GLN A 61 38.35 -28.16 -17.57
CA GLN A 61 37.17 -28.55 -18.31
C GLN A 61 36.61 -29.85 -17.74
N LYS A 62 35.27 -29.92 -17.62
CA LYS A 62 34.55 -31.18 -17.76
C LYS A 62 33.46 -30.99 -18.80
N HIS A 63 33.56 -31.80 -19.84
CA HIS A 63 32.59 -31.95 -20.91
C HIS A 63 31.22 -32.31 -20.33
N SER A 64 30.20 -31.54 -20.67
CA SER A 64 28.86 -32.07 -20.90
C SER A 64 28.24 -31.32 -22.08
N SER A 65 28.39 -31.90 -23.27
CA SER A 65 27.69 -31.55 -24.50
C SER A 65 26.20 -31.87 -24.39
N GLY A 66 25.53 -31.28 -23.38
CA GLY A 66 24.12 -31.44 -23.05
C GLY A 66 23.57 -30.39 -22.07
N SER A 67 24.39 -29.45 -21.59
CA SER A 67 24.01 -28.42 -20.58
C SER A 67 23.90 -27.00 -21.14
N SER A 68 23.86 -26.83 -22.47
CA SER A 68 23.60 -25.52 -23.09
C SER A 68 22.11 -25.14 -23.05
N ASN A 69 21.22 -26.14 -23.10
CA ASN A 69 19.77 -25.92 -23.13
C ASN A 69 19.18 -25.57 -21.75
N THR A 70 19.73 -26.10 -20.65
CA THR A 70 19.28 -25.77 -19.29
C THR A 70 19.72 -24.36 -18.87
N SER A 71 20.93 -23.94 -19.23
CA SER A 71 21.42 -22.58 -18.96
C SER A 71 20.68 -21.51 -19.76
N THR A 72 20.30 -21.80 -21.02
CA THR A 72 19.46 -20.92 -21.84
C THR A 72 18.00 -20.91 -21.37
N ALA A 73 17.43 -22.05 -20.98
CA ALA A 73 16.10 -22.11 -20.36
C ALA A 73 16.04 -21.30 -19.06
N ASN A 74 17.05 -21.43 -18.19
CA ASN A 74 17.17 -20.64 -16.95
C ASN A 74 17.32 -19.14 -17.20
N ARG A 75 18.00 -18.74 -18.27
CA ARG A 75 18.09 -17.33 -18.68
C ARG A 75 16.76 -16.81 -19.20
N SER A 76 16.01 -17.63 -19.92
CA SER A 76 14.68 -17.28 -20.42
C SER A 76 13.67 -17.11 -19.27
N THR A 77 13.64 -18.03 -18.31
CA THR A 77 12.77 -17.92 -17.13
C THR A 77 13.10 -16.68 -16.30
N HIS A 78 14.38 -16.40 -16.06
CA HIS A 78 14.82 -15.16 -15.40
C HIS A 78 14.33 -13.90 -16.13
N ASN A 79 14.45 -13.85 -17.45
CA ASN A 79 14.00 -12.70 -18.25
C ASN A 79 12.48 -12.50 -18.16
N GLU A 80 11.69 -13.59 -18.20
CA GLU A 80 10.24 -13.50 -18.05
C GLU A 80 9.83 -12.99 -16.66
N LEU A 81 10.50 -13.48 -15.61
CA LEU A 81 10.27 -12.98 -14.25
C LEU A 81 10.62 -11.48 -14.12
N GLU A 82 11.74 -11.03 -14.70
CA GLU A 82 12.12 -9.62 -14.67
C GLU A 82 11.18 -8.74 -15.51
N LYS A 83 10.68 -9.24 -16.64
CA LYS A 83 9.64 -8.55 -17.43
C LYS A 83 8.37 -8.38 -16.61
N ASN A 84 7.90 -9.44 -15.95
CA ASN A 84 6.73 -9.41 -15.10
C ASN A 84 6.91 -8.42 -13.93
N ARG A 85 8.05 -8.51 -13.24
CA ARG A 85 8.41 -7.57 -12.16
C ARG A 85 8.40 -6.11 -12.64
N ARG A 86 8.93 -5.83 -13.82
CA ARG A 86 8.91 -4.48 -14.43
C ARG A 86 7.50 -4.03 -14.81
N ALA A 87 6.66 -4.92 -15.32
CA ALA A 87 5.26 -4.62 -15.62
C ALA A 87 4.50 -4.23 -14.34
N HIS A 88 4.67 -5.00 -13.26
CA HIS A 88 4.10 -4.69 -11.96
C HIS A 88 4.59 -3.34 -11.43
N LEU A 89 5.89 -3.05 -11.51
CA LEU A 89 6.44 -1.76 -11.09
C LEU A 89 5.80 -0.59 -11.85
N ARG A 90 5.62 -0.72 -13.18
CA ARG A 90 4.94 0.32 -13.97
C ARG A 90 3.51 0.54 -13.49
N LEU A 91 2.77 -0.54 -13.22
CA LEU A 91 1.42 -0.44 -12.68
C LEU A 91 1.39 0.31 -11.35
N CYS A 92 2.30 0.01 -10.41
CA CYS A 92 2.40 0.73 -9.15
C CYS A 92 2.68 2.23 -9.35
N LEU A 93 3.56 2.58 -10.29
CA LEU A 93 3.89 3.98 -10.60
C LEU A 93 2.71 4.71 -11.25
N GLU A 94 1.94 4.06 -12.13
CA GLU A 94 0.71 4.64 -12.69
C GLU A 94 -0.34 4.90 -11.61
N ARG A 95 -0.58 3.94 -10.70
CA ARG A 95 -1.49 4.15 -9.57
C ARG A 95 -1.02 5.31 -8.69
N LEU A 96 0.29 5.41 -8.44
CA LEU A 96 0.87 6.50 -7.66
C LEU A 96 0.64 7.88 -8.30
N LYS A 97 0.70 7.97 -9.64
CA LYS A 97 0.45 9.25 -10.35
C LYS A 97 -0.94 9.81 -10.09
N VAL A 98 -1.95 8.95 -10.02
CA VAL A 98 -3.34 9.37 -9.78
C VAL A 98 -3.53 9.97 -8.38
N LEU A 99 -2.75 9.49 -7.40
CA LEU A 99 -2.85 9.94 -6.00
C LEU A 99 -2.10 11.25 -5.71
N ILE A 100 -1.19 11.65 -6.60
CA ILE A 100 -0.34 12.82 -6.39
C ILE A 100 -0.89 13.98 -7.22
N PRO A 101 -1.03 15.19 -6.65
CA PRO A 101 -1.37 16.39 -7.40
C PRO A 101 -0.18 16.80 -8.26
N LEU A 102 -0.12 16.26 -9.48
CA LEU A 102 1.03 16.41 -10.37
C LEU A 102 0.99 17.70 -11.20
N GLY A 103 -0.20 18.30 -11.37
CA GLY A 103 -0.44 19.47 -12.23
C GLY A 103 -0.48 19.11 -13.71
N PRO A 104 -0.98 19.99 -14.59
CA PRO A 104 -0.97 19.76 -16.04
C PRO A 104 0.43 19.92 -16.69
N ASP A 105 1.38 20.59 -16.01
CA ASP A 105 2.67 21.00 -16.59
C ASP A 105 3.76 19.92 -16.59
N CYS A 106 3.43 18.72 -16.15
CA CYS A 106 4.35 17.59 -16.09
C CYS A 106 4.06 16.60 -17.22
N THR A 107 4.18 17.10 -18.44
CA THR A 107 4.13 16.33 -19.70
C THR A 107 5.12 15.15 -19.73
N ARG A 108 6.17 15.17 -18.89
CA ARG A 108 7.08 14.04 -18.66
C ARG A 108 7.34 13.80 -17.18
N HIS A 109 6.95 12.61 -16.71
CA HIS A 109 7.24 12.15 -15.35
C HIS A 109 8.43 11.21 -15.33
N THR A 110 9.48 11.59 -14.62
CA THR A 110 10.55 10.66 -14.23
C THR A 110 10.15 9.91 -12.97
N THR A 111 10.61 8.66 -12.80
CA THR A 111 10.34 7.87 -11.58
C THR A 111 10.80 8.61 -10.33
N LEU A 112 12.00 9.19 -10.36
CA LEU A 112 12.55 9.95 -9.23
C LEU A 112 11.72 11.20 -8.92
N GLY A 113 11.32 11.95 -9.95
CA GLY A 113 10.48 13.14 -9.77
C GLY A 113 9.13 12.80 -9.15
N LEU A 114 8.52 11.69 -9.57
CA LEU A 114 7.27 11.19 -8.99
C LEU A 114 7.43 10.84 -7.51
N LEU A 115 8.48 10.11 -7.15
CA LEU A 115 8.75 9.72 -5.76
C LEU A 115 9.03 10.93 -4.86
N ASN A 116 9.79 11.91 -5.35
CA ASN A 116 10.04 13.15 -4.61
C ASN A 116 8.77 13.97 -4.39
N LYS A 117 7.91 14.08 -5.42
CA LYS A 117 6.59 14.73 -5.28
C LYS A 117 5.67 13.97 -4.32
N ALA A 118 5.68 12.63 -4.35
CA ALA A 118 4.92 11.81 -3.40
C ALA A 118 5.33 12.11 -1.96
N LYS A 119 6.64 12.11 -1.70
CA LYS A 119 7.20 12.43 -0.38
C LYS A 119 6.83 13.84 0.07
N ALA A 120 6.89 14.82 -0.83
CA ALA A 120 6.47 16.19 -0.53
C ALA A 120 4.96 16.29 -0.24
N HIS A 121 4.14 15.55 -0.99
CA HIS A 121 2.69 15.53 -0.80
C HIS A 121 2.30 14.97 0.57
N ILE A 122 2.91 13.85 0.98
CA ILE A 122 2.70 13.27 2.32
C ILE A 122 3.01 14.32 3.41
N LYS A 123 4.19 14.96 3.33
CA LYS A 123 4.58 16.01 4.29
C LYS A 123 3.58 17.16 4.36
N LYS A 124 3.07 17.60 3.19
CA LYS A 124 2.08 18.67 3.11
C LYS A 124 0.76 18.26 3.79
N LEU A 125 0.31 17.02 3.58
CA LEU A 125 -0.90 16.50 4.23
C LEU A 125 -0.74 16.43 5.75
N GLU A 126 0.39 15.90 6.23
CA GLU A 126 0.70 15.84 7.67
C GLU A 126 0.74 17.24 8.31
N GLU A 127 1.25 18.25 7.59
CA GLU A 127 1.25 19.63 8.09
C GLU A 127 -0.14 20.26 8.11
N ALA A 128 -0.95 20.01 7.07
CA ALA A 128 -2.32 20.48 7.01
C ALA A 128 -3.18 19.85 8.11
N GLU A 129 -3.01 18.55 8.37
CA GLU A 129 -3.65 17.84 9.46
C GLU A 129 -3.30 18.47 10.82
N ARG A 130 -2.01 18.68 11.09
CA ARG A 130 -1.55 19.32 12.34
C ARG A 130 -2.14 20.72 12.53
N LYS A 131 -2.19 21.53 11.47
CA LYS A 131 -2.79 22.87 11.50
C LYS A 131 -4.30 22.79 11.77
N SER A 132 -5.00 21.87 11.11
CA SER A 132 -6.43 21.66 11.33
C SER A 132 -6.74 21.20 12.75
N GLN A 133 -5.94 20.30 13.32
CA GLN A 133 -6.07 19.86 14.71
C GLN A 133 -5.91 21.05 15.67
N HIS A 134 -4.87 21.87 15.47
CA HIS A 134 -4.67 23.06 16.29
C HIS A 134 -5.83 24.07 16.18
N GLN A 135 -6.38 24.26 14.98
CA GLN A 135 -7.56 25.11 14.77
C GLN A 135 -8.78 24.56 15.51
N LEU A 136 -9.02 23.24 15.43
CA LEU A 136 -10.11 22.60 16.15
C LEU A 136 -9.99 22.83 17.67
N GLU A 137 -8.81 22.61 18.25
CA GLU A 137 -8.57 22.86 19.68
C GLU A 137 -8.84 24.32 20.07
N ASN A 138 -8.43 25.28 19.24
CA ASN A 138 -8.66 26.70 19.50
C ASN A 138 -10.16 27.02 19.50
N LEU A 139 -10.89 26.52 18.51
CA LEU A 139 -12.34 26.69 18.42
C LEU A 139 -13.06 26.00 19.58
N GLU A 140 -12.60 24.84 20.05
CA GLU A 140 -13.16 24.19 21.23
C GLU A 140 -12.91 24.97 22.53
N ARG A 141 -11.76 25.64 22.66
CA ARG A 141 -11.50 26.56 23.78
C ARG A 141 -12.43 27.77 23.72
N GLU A 142 -12.58 28.36 22.53
CA GLU A 142 -13.47 29.50 22.31
C GLU A 142 -14.94 29.14 22.57
N GLN A 143 -15.40 28.00 22.03
CA GLN A 143 -16.75 27.49 22.27
C GLN A 143 -17.01 27.31 23.78
N ARG A 144 -16.06 26.73 24.53
CA ARG A 144 -16.17 26.61 25.99
C ARG A 144 -16.20 27.95 26.70
N PHE A 145 -15.41 28.91 26.25
CA PHE A 145 -15.42 30.26 26.81
C PHE A 145 -16.76 30.97 26.58
N LEU A 146 -17.28 30.94 25.34
CA LEU A 146 -18.55 31.55 24.97
C LEU A 146 -19.73 30.89 25.68
N LYS A 147 -19.74 29.56 25.83
CA LYS A 147 -20.76 28.84 26.62
C LYS A 147 -20.82 29.33 28.06
N ARG A 148 -19.67 29.42 28.75
CA ARG A 148 -19.62 29.98 30.11
C ARG A 148 -20.07 31.43 30.17
N ARG A 149 -19.73 32.24 29.15
CA ARG A 149 -20.16 33.64 29.08
C ARG A 149 -21.68 33.75 28.89
N LEU A 150 -22.27 32.89 28.07
CA LEU A 150 -23.72 32.80 27.90
C LEU A 150 -24.40 32.38 29.21
N GLU A 151 -23.90 31.35 29.90
CA GLU A 151 -24.44 30.94 31.21
C GLU A 151 -24.41 32.07 32.25
N GLN A 152 -23.36 32.91 32.26
CA GLN A 152 -23.29 34.09 33.13
C GLN A 152 -24.30 35.17 32.76
N LEU A 153 -24.54 35.40 31.47
CA LEU A 153 -25.49 36.40 30.97
C LEU A 153 -26.94 35.92 31.08
N GLN A 154 -27.16 34.61 30.92
CA GLN A 154 -28.44 33.91 31.13
C GLN A 154 -28.67 33.55 32.60
N GLY A 155 -28.07 34.28 33.55
CA GLY A 155 -28.32 34.15 34.98
C GLY A 155 -29.82 34.07 35.30
N PRO A 156 -30.22 33.62 36.50
CA PRO A 156 -31.41 32.79 36.83
C PRO A 156 -32.83 33.37 36.54
N GLN A 157 -33.02 34.26 35.58
CA GLN A 157 -34.30 34.85 35.20
C GLN A 157 -35.13 34.04 34.21
N GLU A 158 -34.56 33.08 33.47
CA GLU A 158 -35.34 32.28 32.50
C GLU A 158 -35.86 30.94 33.06
N MET A 159 -35.31 30.44 34.17
CA MET A 159 -35.78 29.20 34.79
C MET A 159 -37.05 29.40 35.65
N GLU A 160 -37.39 30.65 35.99
CA GLU A 160 -38.52 30.99 36.89
C GLU A 160 -39.82 31.38 36.17
N ARG A 161 -39.87 31.40 34.83
CA ARG A 161 -41.08 31.79 34.08
C ARG A 161 -41.90 30.64 33.52
N ILE A 162 -41.54 29.39 33.78
CA ILE A 162 -42.42 28.23 33.51
C ILE A 162 -43.29 27.96 34.75
N ARG A 163 -44.07 28.95 35.17
CA ARG A 163 -45.34 28.75 35.88
C ARG A 163 -46.39 29.55 35.12
N MET A 164 -46.95 28.87 34.13
CA MET A 164 -47.93 29.41 33.21
C MET A 164 -49.31 29.24 33.82
N ASP A 165 -49.65 30.15 34.71
CA ASP A 165 -50.98 30.32 35.26
C ASP A 165 -51.23 31.82 35.49
N SER A 166 -51.42 32.56 34.38
CA SER A 166 -52.22 33.78 34.42
C SER A 166 -52.83 34.08 33.05
N ILE A 167 -54.12 33.77 33.00
CA ILE A 167 -55.17 34.31 32.14
C ILE A 167 -55.08 35.85 32.13
N GLY A 168 -55.00 36.52 30.97
CA GLY A 168 -55.14 37.98 30.96
C GLY A 168 -54.78 38.74 29.69
N SER A 169 -55.74 38.83 28.78
CA SER A 169 -56.12 40.07 28.07
C SER A 169 -55.35 40.59 26.83
N THR A 170 -56.11 40.54 25.73
CA THR A 170 -56.43 41.62 24.76
C THR A 170 -55.37 42.20 23.81
N ILE A 171 -55.55 41.84 22.54
CA ILE A 171 -55.45 42.66 21.32
C ILE A 171 -55.53 44.18 21.53
N SER A 172 -54.53 44.92 21.01
CA SER A 172 -54.53 46.35 20.66
C SER A 172 -53.06 46.73 20.34
N SER A 173 -52.66 47.40 19.27
CA SER A 173 -53.34 48.02 18.13
C SER A 173 -52.31 48.18 17.01
N ASP A 174 -52.83 48.14 15.79
CA ASP A 174 -52.26 48.54 14.52
C ASP A 174 -51.59 49.95 14.55
N ARG A 175 -50.66 50.16 13.61
CA ARG A 175 -50.05 51.42 13.10
C ARG A 175 -48.72 51.90 13.69
N SER A 176 -47.67 51.89 12.87
CA SER A 176 -47.24 53.13 12.18
C SER A 176 -46.23 52.86 11.07
N ASP A 177 -46.66 53.27 9.89
CA ASP A 177 -45.93 53.47 8.65
C ASP A 177 -44.94 54.64 8.80
N SER A 178 -43.76 54.52 8.20
CA SER A 178 -42.86 55.64 7.88
C SER A 178 -41.72 55.12 7.00
N GLU A 179 -41.99 54.98 5.71
CA GLU A 179 -40.99 55.15 4.66
C GLU A 179 -40.23 56.48 4.83
N ARG A 180 -38.92 56.48 4.60
CA ARG A 180 -38.17 57.68 4.20
C ARG A 180 -36.93 57.26 3.41
N ASP A 181 -36.99 57.66 2.14
CA ASP A 181 -35.96 58.02 1.16
C ASP A 181 -34.54 57.46 1.32
#